data_AF-A0A842RMH2-F1
#
_entry.id   AF-A0A842RMH2-F1
#
_cell.length_a   1.000
_cell.length_b   1.000
_cell.length_c   1.000
_cell.angle_alpha   90.00
_cell.angle_beta   90.00
_cell.angle_gamma   90.00
#
_symmetry.space_group_name_H-M   'P 1'
#
loop_
_entity.id
_entity.type
_entity.pdbx_description
1 polymer ?
#
loop_
_entity_poly.entity_id
_entity_poly.type
_entity_poly.pdbx_seq_one_letter_code
_entity_poly.pdbx_strand_id
1 'polypeptide(L)' 'MSYISEKELKNLQKKAKKWDKLADKISKYYCNSEGEYDEENPESKGDLGDIGLDAAMAFGWL' A
#
# COMPACT_ATOMS: atom_id res chain seq x y z
N MET A 1 -2.28 32.50 0.82
CA MET A 1 -1.88 31.10 1.13
C MET A 1 -2.90 30.53 2.08
N SER A 2 -3.61 29.48 1.69
CA SER A 2 -4.48 28.74 2.61
C SER A 2 -3.60 27.82 3.45
N TYR A 3 -3.58 28.00 4.76
CA TYR A 3 -2.86 27.11 5.67
C TYR A 3 -3.72 25.88 5.93
N ILE A 4 -3.14 24.69 5.79
CA ILE A 4 -3.79 23.43 6.14
C ILE A 4 -4.00 23.41 7.65
N SER A 5 -5.22 23.14 8.11
CA SER A 5 -5.49 23.05 9.54
C SER A 5 -4.78 21.83 10.16
N GLU A 6 -4.47 21.88 11.47
CA GLU A 6 -3.85 20.74 12.16
C GLU A 6 -4.67 19.44 12.03
N LYS A 7 -6.01 19.57 11.97
CA LYS A 7 -6.93 18.44 11.78
C LYS A 7 -6.76 17.82 10.39
N GLU A 8 -6.69 18.65 9.35
CA GLU A 8 -6.45 18.19 7.99
C GLU A 8 -5.05 17.57 7.85
N LEU A 9 -4.03 18.17 8.46
CA LEU A 9 -2.67 17.64 8.48
C LEU A 9 -2.64 16.23 9.10
N LYS A 10 -3.28 16.04 10.26
CA LYS A 10 -3.38 14.72 10.90
C LYS A 10 -4.11 13.70 10.01
N ASN A 11 -5.16 14.12 9.30
CA ASN A 11 -5.88 13.24 8.39
C ASN A 11 -5.04 12.86 7.17
N LEU A 12 -4.28 13.79 6.61
CA LEU A 12 -3.36 13.53 5.51
C LEU A 12 -2.24 12.58 5.93
N GLN A 13 -1.66 12.77 7.12
CA GLN A 13 -0.67 11.85 7.69
C GLN A 13 -1.23 10.43 7.88
N LYS A 14 -2.48 10.30 8.36
CA LYS A 14 -3.15 8.99 8.47
C LYS A 14 -3.33 8.34 7.10
N LYS A 15 -3.69 9.11 6.08
CA LYS A 15 -3.81 8.60 4.70
C LYS A 15 -2.46 8.16 4.14
N ALA A 16 -1.41 8.97 4.32
CA ALA A 16 -0.05 8.62 3.90
C ALA A 16 0.41 7.28 4.51
N LYS A 17 0.23 7.11 5.82
CA LYS A 17 0.54 5.83 6.50
C LYS A 17 -0.22 4.62 5.95
N LYS A 18 -1.44 4.81 5.43
CA LYS A 18 -2.18 3.72 4.79
C LYS A 18 -1.57 3.37 3.43
N TRP A 19 -1.18 4.38 2.66
CA TRP A 19 -0.48 4.19 1.38
C TRP A 19 0.88 3.50 1.58
N ASP A 20 1.67 3.92 2.56
CA ASP A 20 2.98 3.30 2.85
C ASP A 20 2.82 1.80 3.15
N LYS A 21 1.88 1.46 4.05
CA LYS A 21 1.58 0.06 4.39
C LYS A 21 1.06 -0.76 3.21
N LEU A 22 0.26 -0.14 2.33
CA LEU A 22 -0.25 -0.81 1.15
C LEU A 22 0.88 -1.04 0.15
N ALA A 23 1.77 -0.07 -0.05
CA ALA A 23 2.94 -0.20 -0.91
C ALA A 23 3.85 -1.35 -0.45
N ASP A 24 4.13 -1.45 0.86
CA ASP A 24 4.90 -2.57 1.44
C ASP A 24 4.24 -3.93 1.24
N LYS A 25 2.91 -3.97 1.15
CA LYS A 25 2.17 -5.21 0.93
C LYS A 25 2.14 -5.59 -0.55
N ILE A 26 1.89 -4.60 -1.42
CA ILE A 26 1.86 -4.78 -2.87
C ILE A 26 3.24 -5.14 -3.41
N SER A 27 4.32 -4.58 -2.87
CA SER A 27 5.68 -4.89 -3.32
C SER A 27 6.02 -6.37 -3.22
N LYS A 28 5.46 -7.08 -2.25
CA LYS A 28 5.66 -8.53 -2.07
C LYS A 28 5.18 -9.37 -3.25
N TYR A 29 4.23 -8.87 -4.03
CA TYR A 29 3.75 -9.54 -5.24
C TYR A 29 4.71 -9.40 -6.43
N TYR A 30 5.70 -8.50 -6.32
CA TYR A 30 6.64 -8.17 -7.39
C TYR A 30 8.11 -8.32 -7.00
N CYS A 31 8.41 -8.32 -5.70
CA CYS A 31 9.76 -8.38 -5.17
C CYS A 31 9.99 -9.68 -4.40
N ASN A 32 11.22 -10.19 -4.44
CA ASN A 32 11.67 -11.32 -3.63
C ASN A 32 11.90 -10.90 -2.16
N SER A 33 12.33 -11.85 -1.33
CA SER A 33 12.60 -11.63 0.10
C SER A 33 13.74 -10.65 0.41
N GLU A 34 14.56 -10.30 -0.60
CA GLU A 34 15.63 -9.31 -0.48
C GLU A 34 15.15 -7.90 -0.88
N GLY A 35 13.90 -7.78 -1.36
CA GLY A 35 13.30 -6.52 -1.79
C GLY A 35 13.61 -6.15 -3.25
N GLU A 36 14.25 -7.04 -4.00
CA GLU A 36 14.54 -6.84 -5.42
C GLU A 36 13.38 -7.33 -6.28
N TYR A 37 13.11 -6.64 -7.39
CA TYR A 37 12.07 -7.05 -8.33
C TYR A 37 12.40 -8.42 -8.93
N ASP A 38 11.50 -9.38 -8.78
CA ASP A 38 11.64 -10.77 -9.23
C ASP A 38 10.25 -11.32 -9.59
N GLU A 39 9.95 -11.33 -10.89
CA GLU A 39 8.66 -11.81 -11.41
C GLU A 39 8.54 -13.34 -11.35
N GLU A 40 9.67 -14.06 -11.31
CA GLU A 40 9.67 -15.53 -11.27
C GLU A 40 9.49 -16.05 -9.85
N ASN A 41 10.08 -15.38 -8.86
CA ASN A 41 10.04 -15.74 -7.45
C ASN A 41 9.70 -14.56 -6.52
N PRO A 42 8.51 -13.95 -6.66
CA PRO A 42 8.06 -12.94 -5.72
C PRO A 42 7.84 -13.54 -4.31
N GLU A 43 7.97 -12.72 -3.28
CA GLU A 43 7.74 -13.09 -1.87
C GLU A 43 6.30 -13.60 -1.66
N SER A 44 5.33 -13.05 -2.38
CA SER A 44 3.94 -13.45 -2.38
C SER A 44 3.46 -13.76 -3.79
N LYS A 45 2.80 -14.91 -3.95
CA LYS A 45 2.09 -15.24 -5.19
C LYS A 45 0.64 -14.77 -5.08
N GLY A 46 0.19 -14.04 -6.09
CA GLY A 46 -1.19 -13.61 -6.22
C GLY A 46 -1.41 -12.93 -7.58
N ASP A 47 -2.66 -12.62 -7.88
CA ASP A 47 -3.03 -11.94 -9.12
C ASP A 47 -3.48 -10.49 -8.87
N LEU A 48 -3.93 -9.83 -9.93
CA LEU A 48 -4.43 -8.45 -9.85
C LEU A 48 -5.69 -8.33 -8.97
N GLY A 49 -6.46 -9.42 -8.82
CA GLY A 49 -7.60 -9.49 -7.92
C GLY A 49 -7.19 -9.48 -6.45
N ASP A 50 -6.16 -10.25 -6.09
CA ASP A 50 -5.60 -10.26 -4.73
C ASP A 50 -5.02 -8.89 -4.34
N ILE A 51 -4.28 -8.27 -5.27
CA ILE A 51 -3.76 -6.90 -5.09
C ILE A 51 -4.91 -5.90 -4.91
N GLY A 52 -5.97 -6.04 -5.72
CA GLY A 52 -7.17 -5.21 -5.62
C GLY A 52 -7.91 -5.40 -4.28
N LEU A 53 -7.97 -6.64 -3.78
CA LEU A 53 -8.57 -6.98 -2.49
C LEU A 53 -7.79 -6.32 -1.34
N ASP A 54 -6.47 -6.41 -1.37
CA ASP A 54 -5.59 -5.77 -0.39
C ASP A 54 -5.73 -4.25 -0.38
N ALA A 55 -5.85 -3.63 -1.56
CA ALA A 55 -6.13 -2.21 -1.68
C ALA A 55 -7.52 -1.85 -1.10
N ALA A 56 -8.56 -2.62 -1.43
CA ALA A 56 -9.91 -2.38 -0.92
C ALA A 56 -9.98 -2.47 0.61
N MET A 57 -9.35 -3.49 1.21
CA MET A 57 -9.25 -3.66 2.67
C MET A 57 -8.48 -2.52 3.34
N ALA A 58 -7.35 -2.08 2.77
CA ALA A 58 -6.53 -1.00 3.35
C ALA A 58 -7.30 0.34 3.48
N PHE A 59 -8.20 0.60 2.54
CA PHE A 59 -9.02 1.81 2.53
C PHE A 59 -10.40 1.63 3.19
N GLY A 60 -10.76 0.41 3.59
CA GLY A 60 -12.00 0.10 4.31
C GLY A 60 -13.24 0.08 3.41
N TRP A 61 -13.07 -0.38 2.16
CA TRP A 61 -14.17 -0.60 1.22
C TRP A 61 -14.81 -2.00 1.36
N LEU A 62 -14.13 -2.89 2.09
CA LEU A 62 -14.54 -4.23 2.51
C LEU A 62 -14.35 -4.33 4.02
#